data_AF-A0A2P7RLB5-F1
#
_entry.id   AF-A0A2P7RLB5-F1
#
_cell.length_a   1.000
_cell.length_b   1.000
_cell.length_c   1.000
_cell.angle_alpha   90.00
_cell.angle_beta   90.00
_cell.angle_gamma   90.00
#
_symmetry.space_group_name_H-M   'P 1'
#
loop_
_entity.id
_entity.type
_entity.pdbx_description
1 polymer ?
#
loop_
_entity_poly.entity_id
_entity_poly.type
_entity_poly.pdbx_seq_one_letter_code
_entity_poly.pdbx_strand_id
1 'polypeptide(L)'
;MVANTVHNEWWIAPWMDYTSNGREPRMGLTSERGPDAGDLSPTSGDKYQVWAVGFYNRAGATLLGSIFEDECDPSVPVAVRFPEQTASVKFLFTNASPDEVSYLKGAPEFKAYINPDPALPRPETRPEKRELRTLRLLQVDIAVKDRRADETGWVFGTFIWNGPPTGDQIFDNLVPASLQWGNDPGVYDKAIRESWINPTLDGILYGWTERPFLGFNGRANGPADNLRSSCLSCHATARTPAGHLRLVDGRFDMDSDYKDPAKVAAHVDTWFQNIRGNALFLPNEPARASLDYSLQLDNAIFRLCTACLTGDLKGATPKICRDIGFQSTVDKVVKLTRAMCTDASSAARMKATPFAGFRSEFEALTTAAPARQ
;
A
#
# COMPACT_ATOMS: atom_id res chain seq x y z
N MET A 1 -3.54 34.01 -28.03
CA MET A 1 -3.45 33.45 -26.66
C MET A 1 -2.88 32.05 -26.79
N VAL A 2 -1.64 31.83 -26.37
CA VAL A 2 -1.06 30.49 -26.29
C VAL A 2 -1.71 29.85 -25.06
N ALA A 3 -2.49 28.79 -25.26
CA ALA A 3 -2.99 27.98 -24.16
C ALA A 3 -1.77 27.45 -23.41
N ASN A 4 -1.60 27.88 -22.16
CA ASN A 4 -0.59 27.35 -21.27
C ASN A 4 -1.05 25.93 -20.91
N THR A 5 -0.71 24.94 -21.74
CA THR A 5 -0.94 23.53 -21.43
C THR A 5 0.00 23.14 -20.31
N VAL A 6 -0.45 23.36 -19.06
CA VAL A 6 0.21 22.82 -17.88
C VAL A 6 0.09 21.30 -17.98
N HIS A 7 1.19 20.63 -18.32
CA HIS A 7 1.27 19.18 -18.25
C HIS A 7 1.35 18.78 -16.78
N ASN A 8 0.18 18.44 -16.20
CA ASN A 8 0.07 17.85 -14.87
C ASN A 8 0.49 16.37 -14.92
N GLU A 9 1.78 16.15 -15.16
CA GLU A 9 2.37 14.81 -15.20
C GLU A 9 2.41 14.20 -13.80
N TRP A 10 2.07 12.91 -13.72
CA TRP A 10 2.11 12.09 -12.51
C TRP A 10 2.80 10.78 -12.85
N TRP A 11 3.60 10.24 -11.92
CA TRP A 11 4.45 9.07 -12.15
C TRP A 11 4.14 7.94 -11.18
N ILE A 12 4.24 6.71 -11.65
CA ILE A 12 4.09 5.50 -10.83
C ILE A 12 5.47 4.97 -10.43
N ALA A 13 5.57 4.28 -9.29
CA ALA A 13 6.85 3.69 -8.86
C ALA A 13 7.28 2.52 -9.77
N PRO A 14 8.58 2.36 -10.08
CA PRO A 14 9.09 1.17 -10.78
C PRO A 14 8.92 -0.12 -9.96
N TRP A 15 9.08 -1.28 -10.62
CA TRP A 15 9.13 -2.61 -9.97
C TRP A 15 7.90 -3.08 -9.20
N MET A 16 6.76 -2.42 -9.36
CA MET A 16 5.50 -2.86 -8.75
C MET A 16 4.80 -3.97 -9.57
N ASP A 17 5.34 -4.44 -10.68
CA ASP A 17 4.68 -5.45 -11.53
C ASP A 17 4.94 -6.89 -11.07
N TYR A 18 6.02 -7.15 -10.34
CA TYR A 18 6.44 -8.51 -9.98
C TYR A 18 5.74 -9.02 -8.71
N THR A 19 5.68 -10.36 -8.54
CA THR A 19 4.95 -11.13 -7.50
C THR A 19 3.44 -11.31 -7.73
N SER A 20 2.80 -12.16 -6.92
CA SER A 20 1.34 -12.38 -6.92
C SER A 20 0.52 -11.12 -6.62
N ASN A 21 1.09 -10.16 -5.88
CA ASN A 21 0.51 -8.85 -5.60
C ASN A 21 0.93 -7.77 -6.62
N GLY A 22 1.60 -8.19 -7.69
CA GLY A 22 2.09 -7.33 -8.78
C GLY A 22 0.97 -6.66 -9.56
N ARG A 23 1.30 -5.60 -10.30
CA ARG A 23 0.35 -4.87 -11.14
C ARG A 23 -0.43 -5.78 -12.07
N GLU A 24 -1.70 -5.45 -12.28
CA GLU A 24 -2.50 -6.03 -13.35
C GLU A 24 -2.35 -5.24 -14.66
N PRO A 25 -2.44 -5.89 -15.84
CA PRO A 25 -1.96 -5.33 -17.10
C PRO A 25 -2.85 -4.24 -17.71
N ARG A 26 -4.05 -3.98 -17.19
CA ARG A 26 -5.01 -3.05 -17.83
C ARG A 26 -4.92 -1.62 -17.29
N MET A 27 -4.89 -1.49 -15.98
CA MET A 27 -4.92 -0.23 -15.23
C MET A 27 -3.67 -0.08 -14.34
N GLY A 28 -2.81 -1.10 -14.24
CA GLY A 28 -1.58 -1.05 -13.45
C GLY A 28 -1.81 -1.16 -11.94
N LEU A 29 -2.92 -1.76 -11.51
CA LEU A 29 -3.28 -1.87 -10.10
C LEU A 29 -2.53 -3.01 -9.40
N THR A 30 -2.00 -2.80 -8.20
CA THR A 30 -1.46 -3.82 -7.31
C THR A 30 -2.53 -4.38 -6.37
N SER A 31 -2.45 -5.67 -6.05
CA SER A 31 -3.33 -6.25 -5.02
C SER A 31 -2.92 -5.72 -3.65
N GLU A 32 -3.90 -5.23 -2.90
CA GLU A 32 -3.73 -4.73 -1.54
C GLU A 32 -4.34 -5.72 -0.52
N ARG A 33 -4.32 -5.35 0.76
CA ARG A 33 -5.11 -6.04 1.79
C ARG A 33 -6.59 -6.03 1.39
N GLY A 34 -7.24 -7.20 1.41
CA GLY A 34 -8.70 -7.29 1.34
C GLY A 34 -9.33 -6.97 2.70
N PRO A 35 -10.49 -6.29 2.74
CA PRO A 35 -11.24 -6.09 3.98
C PRO A 35 -11.75 -7.43 4.53
N ASP A 36 -11.81 -7.53 5.85
CA ASP A 36 -12.45 -8.64 6.54
C ASP A 36 -13.98 -8.45 6.56
N ALA A 37 -14.73 -9.48 6.96
CA ALA A 37 -16.18 -9.33 7.13
C ALA A 37 -16.48 -8.20 8.13
N GLY A 38 -17.42 -7.33 7.78
CA GLY A 38 -17.78 -6.18 8.62
C GLY A 38 -16.88 -4.95 8.44
N ASP A 39 -15.76 -5.00 7.71
CA ASP A 39 -14.84 -3.86 7.62
C ASP A 39 -15.44 -2.67 6.85
N LEU A 40 -16.10 -2.92 5.71
CA LEU A 40 -16.60 -1.86 4.83
C LEU A 40 -18.03 -1.45 5.18
N SER A 41 -18.80 -2.34 5.78
CA SER A 41 -20.14 -2.10 6.30
C SER A 41 -20.52 -3.21 7.27
N PRO A 42 -21.52 -3.03 8.15
CA PRO A 42 -21.98 -4.09 9.05
C PRO A 42 -22.40 -5.40 8.36
N THR A 43 -22.70 -5.35 7.06
CA THR A 43 -23.13 -6.50 6.25
C THR A 43 -22.11 -6.93 5.21
N SER A 44 -20.95 -6.27 5.12
CA SER A 44 -19.93 -6.57 4.13
C SER A 44 -19.30 -7.95 4.38
N GLY A 45 -19.19 -8.76 3.31
CA GLY A 45 -18.51 -10.05 3.38
C GLY A 45 -16.97 -9.94 3.36
N ASP A 46 -16.30 -11.09 3.52
CA ASP A 46 -14.83 -11.24 3.62
C ASP A 46 -14.13 -11.59 2.29
N LYS A 47 -14.86 -11.57 1.17
CA LYS A 47 -14.34 -11.98 -0.15
C LYS A 47 -13.95 -10.82 -1.05
N TYR A 48 -14.09 -9.60 -0.56
CA TYR A 48 -13.77 -8.43 -1.36
C TYR A 48 -12.26 -8.25 -1.46
N GLN A 49 -11.83 -7.80 -2.64
CA GLN A 49 -10.45 -7.49 -2.94
C GLN A 49 -10.33 -5.98 -3.07
N VAL A 50 -9.15 -5.47 -2.71
CA VAL A 50 -8.76 -4.09 -2.94
C VAL A 50 -7.56 -4.07 -3.85
N TRP A 51 -7.60 -3.22 -4.85
CA TRP A 51 -6.58 -3.06 -5.87
C TRP A 51 -6.26 -1.59 -6.05
N ALA A 52 -4.98 -1.22 -6.14
CA ALA A 52 -4.60 0.18 -6.04
C ALA A 52 -3.47 0.59 -6.98
N VAL A 53 -3.40 1.88 -7.27
CA VAL A 53 -2.27 2.49 -7.98
C VAL A 53 -1.91 3.82 -7.32
N GLY A 54 -0.62 3.99 -7.04
CA GLY A 54 -0.05 5.20 -6.47
C GLY A 54 0.66 6.05 -7.53
N PHE A 55 0.48 7.36 -7.42
CA PHE A 55 1.05 8.37 -8.28
C PHE A 55 1.84 9.37 -7.46
N TYR A 56 2.99 9.79 -7.95
CA TYR A 56 3.82 10.83 -7.37
C TYR A 56 3.81 12.06 -8.27
N ASN A 57 3.81 13.25 -7.66
CA ASN A 57 4.05 14.49 -8.39
C ASN A 57 5.53 14.58 -8.81
N ARG A 58 5.88 15.64 -9.56
CA ARG A 58 7.23 15.84 -10.11
C ARG A 58 8.33 15.74 -9.05
N ALA A 59 8.15 16.38 -7.89
CA ALA A 59 9.13 16.36 -6.81
C ALA A 59 9.40 14.93 -6.30
N GLY A 60 8.34 14.15 -6.06
CA GLY A 60 8.50 12.74 -5.69
C GLY A 60 9.12 11.89 -6.80
N ALA A 61 8.70 12.11 -8.04
CA ALA A 61 9.20 11.39 -9.20
C ALA A 61 10.69 11.63 -9.46
N THR A 62 11.23 12.82 -9.17
CA THR A 62 12.68 13.09 -9.30
C THR A 62 13.51 12.18 -8.38
N LEU A 63 13.06 11.95 -7.14
CA LEU A 63 13.74 11.02 -6.25
C LEU A 63 13.64 9.58 -6.76
N LEU A 64 12.44 9.14 -7.18
CA LEU A 64 12.25 7.80 -7.74
C LEU A 64 13.15 7.58 -8.96
N GLY A 65 13.19 8.54 -9.88
CA GLY A 65 14.06 8.48 -11.06
C GLY A 65 15.55 8.48 -10.72
N SER A 66 15.96 9.09 -9.60
CA SER A 66 17.35 9.03 -9.13
C SER A 66 17.69 7.67 -8.51
N ILE A 67 16.76 7.04 -7.79
CA ILE A 67 16.95 5.71 -7.21
C ILE A 67 17.01 4.64 -8.30
N PHE A 68 16.11 4.72 -9.27
CA PHE A 68 15.97 3.76 -10.38
C PHE A 68 16.58 4.28 -11.69
N GLU A 69 17.63 5.12 -11.62
CA GLU A 69 18.36 5.56 -12.82
C GLU A 69 18.89 4.35 -13.61
N ASP A 70 19.44 3.37 -12.88
CA ASP A 70 19.54 1.99 -13.34
C ASP A 70 18.42 1.18 -12.68
N GLU A 71 17.38 0.85 -13.44
CA GLU A 71 16.26 0.06 -12.94
C GLU A 71 16.70 -1.34 -12.49
N CYS A 72 17.82 -1.85 -13.01
CA CYS A 72 18.32 -3.19 -12.76
C CYS A 72 19.36 -3.22 -11.62
N ASP A 73 19.96 -2.08 -11.27
CA ASP A 73 20.82 -1.92 -10.09
C ASP A 73 20.55 -0.58 -9.36
N PRO A 74 19.37 -0.43 -8.73
CA PRO A 74 18.97 0.85 -8.15
C PRO A 74 19.86 1.27 -6.99
N SER A 75 20.17 2.56 -6.96
CA SER A 75 21.00 3.19 -5.93
C SER A 75 20.12 3.70 -4.78
N VAL A 76 20.08 2.93 -3.69
CA VAL A 76 19.25 3.26 -2.51
C VAL A 76 20.11 3.90 -1.40
N PRO A 77 19.87 5.19 -1.05
CA PRO A 77 20.52 5.84 0.09
C PRO A 77 20.21 5.13 1.41
N VAL A 78 21.08 5.28 2.42
CA VAL A 78 20.84 4.71 3.78
C VAL A 78 19.63 5.36 4.46
N ALA A 79 19.36 6.62 4.15
CA ALA A 79 18.16 7.32 4.59
C ALA A 79 17.58 8.06 3.39
N VAL A 80 16.53 7.50 2.81
CA VAL A 80 15.79 8.16 1.73
C VAL A 80 15.14 9.43 2.27
N ARG A 81 15.05 10.46 1.43
CA ARG A 81 14.43 11.75 1.77
C ARG A 81 13.72 12.29 0.55
N PHE A 82 12.40 12.17 0.52
CA PHE A 82 11.59 12.86 -0.49
C PHE A 82 11.76 14.38 -0.31
N PRO A 83 11.88 15.13 -1.42
CA PRO A 83 11.89 16.58 -1.36
C PRO A 83 10.61 17.14 -0.70
N GLU A 84 10.73 18.32 -0.08
CA GLU A 84 9.56 19.08 0.36
C GLU A 84 8.58 19.28 -0.80
N GLN A 85 7.28 19.29 -0.51
CA GLN A 85 6.19 19.36 -1.50
C GLN A 85 6.08 18.12 -2.38
N THR A 86 6.79 17.03 -2.10
CA THR A 86 6.40 15.72 -2.65
C THR A 86 4.96 15.43 -2.25
N ALA A 87 4.15 15.06 -3.23
CA ALA A 87 2.80 14.56 -3.01
C ALA A 87 2.69 13.18 -3.67
N SER A 88 2.10 12.24 -2.93
CA SER A 88 1.67 10.93 -3.42
C SER A 88 0.14 10.87 -3.35
N VAL A 89 -0.50 10.38 -4.41
CA VAL A 89 -1.95 10.12 -4.46
C VAL A 89 -2.15 8.66 -4.84
N LYS A 90 -2.87 7.89 -4.03
CA LYS A 90 -3.15 6.48 -4.26
C LYS A 90 -4.64 6.27 -4.44
N PHE A 91 -5.04 5.73 -5.57
CA PHE A 91 -6.43 5.35 -5.84
C PHE A 91 -6.60 3.88 -5.48
N LEU A 92 -7.61 3.57 -4.68
CA LEU A 92 -7.94 2.22 -4.27
C LEU A 92 -9.34 1.88 -4.77
N PHE A 93 -9.45 0.69 -5.35
CA PHE A 93 -10.68 0.19 -5.95
C PHE A 93 -11.05 -1.15 -5.34
N THR A 94 -12.34 -1.44 -5.25
CA THR A 94 -12.85 -2.71 -4.70
C THR A 94 -13.88 -3.38 -5.61
N ASN A 95 -13.98 -4.70 -5.55
CA ASN A 95 -15.07 -5.45 -6.18
C ASN A 95 -16.34 -5.52 -5.28
N ALA A 96 -16.36 -4.82 -4.14
CA ALA A 96 -17.52 -4.81 -3.23
C ALA A 96 -18.80 -4.33 -3.92
N SER A 97 -19.92 -4.96 -3.57
CA SER A 97 -21.23 -4.64 -4.12
C SER A 97 -21.80 -3.38 -3.47
N PRO A 98 -22.35 -2.42 -4.24
CA PRO A 98 -23.05 -1.26 -3.67
C PRO A 98 -24.36 -1.64 -2.96
N ASP A 99 -24.83 -2.88 -3.08
CA ASP A 99 -25.97 -3.39 -2.33
C ASP A 99 -25.59 -3.69 -0.86
N GLU A 100 -24.36 -4.12 -0.63
CA GLU A 100 -23.81 -4.42 0.71
C GLU A 100 -23.02 -3.22 1.28
N VAL A 101 -22.35 -2.45 0.43
CA VAL A 101 -21.54 -1.27 0.80
C VAL A 101 -22.15 -0.04 0.14
N SER A 102 -23.18 0.50 0.79
CA SER A 102 -24.11 1.48 0.18
C SER A 102 -23.46 2.79 -0.25
N TYR A 103 -22.39 3.23 0.42
CA TYR A 103 -21.67 4.44 0.03
C TYR A 103 -20.96 4.28 -1.33
N LEU A 104 -20.78 3.07 -1.86
CA LEU A 104 -20.23 2.84 -3.21
C LEU A 104 -21.25 3.06 -4.34
N LYS A 105 -22.51 3.41 -4.03
CA LYS A 105 -23.53 3.66 -5.05
C LYS A 105 -23.10 4.77 -6.00
N GLY A 106 -23.11 4.47 -7.30
CA GLY A 106 -22.69 5.40 -8.35
C GLY A 106 -21.19 5.67 -8.43
N ALA A 107 -20.36 4.91 -7.70
CA ALA A 107 -18.91 5.03 -7.81
C ALA A 107 -18.42 4.79 -9.24
N PRO A 108 -17.39 5.52 -9.70
CA PRO A 108 -16.71 5.24 -10.96
C PRO A 108 -16.29 3.77 -11.04
N GLU A 109 -16.70 3.11 -12.13
CA GLU A 109 -16.42 1.70 -12.38
C GLU A 109 -15.30 1.52 -13.41
N PHE A 110 -14.39 0.60 -13.12
CA PHE A 110 -13.28 0.24 -14.00
C PHE A 110 -13.23 -1.28 -14.17
N LYS A 111 -12.81 -1.74 -15.36
CA LYS A 111 -12.50 -3.14 -15.59
C LYS A 111 -11.01 -3.36 -15.34
N ALA A 112 -10.65 -4.34 -14.51
CA ALA A 112 -9.28 -4.72 -14.20
C ALA A 112 -9.16 -6.24 -14.07
N TYR A 113 -7.96 -6.79 -14.29
CA TYR A 113 -7.71 -8.21 -14.05
C TYR A 113 -7.35 -8.43 -12.58
N ILE A 114 -8.27 -9.02 -11.81
CA ILE A 114 -8.07 -9.31 -10.38
C ILE A 114 -8.02 -10.80 -10.13
N ASN A 115 -7.61 -11.21 -8.93
CA ASN A 115 -7.58 -12.64 -8.60
C ASN A 115 -9.00 -13.23 -8.69
N PRO A 116 -9.16 -14.52 -9.04
CA PRO A 116 -10.45 -15.19 -8.92
C PRO A 116 -11.01 -15.02 -7.50
N ASP A 117 -12.34 -15.12 -7.37
CA ASP A 117 -12.97 -15.02 -6.04
C ASP A 117 -12.31 -16.04 -5.10
N PRO A 118 -11.89 -15.62 -3.90
CA PRO A 118 -11.03 -16.44 -3.06
C PRO A 118 -11.75 -17.75 -2.68
N ALA A 119 -11.29 -18.86 -3.26
CA ALA A 119 -11.70 -20.19 -2.84
C ALA A 119 -10.88 -20.59 -1.60
N LEU A 120 -11.53 -20.64 -0.44
CA LEU A 120 -10.88 -21.12 0.78
C LEU A 120 -10.63 -22.65 0.68
N PRO A 121 -9.53 -23.16 1.26
CA PRO A 121 -8.57 -22.48 2.12
C PRO A 121 -7.38 -21.83 1.38
N ARG A 122 -7.24 -22.00 0.06
CA ARG A 122 -6.10 -21.51 -0.72
C ARG A 122 -6.56 -20.55 -1.81
N PRO A 123 -6.54 -19.23 -1.55
CA PRO A 123 -6.80 -18.22 -2.57
C PRO A 123 -5.85 -18.39 -3.76
N GLU A 124 -6.41 -18.41 -4.97
CA GLU A 124 -5.62 -18.40 -6.21
C GLU A 124 -5.12 -16.98 -6.46
N THR A 125 -3.81 -16.76 -6.40
CA THR A 125 -3.19 -15.42 -6.49
C THR A 125 -2.20 -15.29 -7.65
N ARG A 126 -2.12 -16.32 -8.50
CA ARG A 126 -1.17 -16.32 -9.62
C ARG A 126 -1.61 -15.32 -10.69
N PRO A 127 -0.72 -14.44 -11.18
CA PRO A 127 -1.09 -13.41 -12.15
C PRO A 127 -1.75 -13.95 -13.43
N GLU A 128 -1.35 -15.13 -13.92
CA GLU A 128 -1.95 -15.74 -15.11
C GLU A 128 -3.37 -16.28 -14.91
N LYS A 129 -3.85 -16.32 -13.66
CA LYS A 129 -5.20 -16.77 -13.29
C LYS A 129 -6.18 -15.62 -13.07
N ARG A 130 -5.71 -14.38 -13.13
CA ARG A 130 -6.56 -13.21 -12.91
C ARG A 130 -7.66 -13.11 -13.96
N GLU A 131 -8.83 -12.70 -13.53
CA GLU A 131 -10.04 -12.59 -14.35
C GLU A 131 -10.47 -11.13 -14.46
N LEU A 132 -11.03 -10.75 -15.61
CA LEU A 132 -11.55 -9.41 -15.81
C LEU A 132 -12.80 -9.22 -14.94
N ARG A 133 -12.75 -8.29 -14.00
CA ARG A 133 -13.86 -7.95 -13.10
C ARG A 133 -14.08 -6.44 -13.06
N THR A 134 -15.27 -6.04 -12.62
CA THR A 134 -15.56 -4.63 -12.31
C THR A 134 -15.01 -4.31 -10.92
N LEU A 135 -14.31 -3.19 -10.82
CA LEU A 135 -13.94 -2.54 -9.57
C LEU A 135 -14.57 -1.15 -9.48
N ARG A 136 -14.80 -0.67 -8.26
CA ARG A 136 -15.37 0.64 -7.92
C ARG A 136 -14.38 1.45 -7.13
N LEU A 137 -14.31 2.75 -7.38
CA LEU A 137 -13.49 3.66 -6.57
C LEU A 137 -13.97 3.60 -5.10
N LEU A 138 -13.09 3.18 -4.21
CA LEU A 138 -13.35 3.03 -2.77
C LEU A 138 -12.84 4.24 -2.00
N GLN A 139 -11.53 4.49 -2.11
CA GLN A 139 -10.85 5.58 -1.42
C GLN A 139 -9.72 6.15 -2.27
N VAL A 140 -9.34 7.38 -1.96
CA VAL A 140 -8.16 8.07 -2.50
C VAL A 140 -7.33 8.55 -1.33
N ASP A 141 -6.14 7.97 -1.18
CA ASP A 141 -5.19 8.38 -0.14
C ASP A 141 -4.23 9.41 -0.70
N ILE A 142 -3.89 10.40 0.11
CA ILE A 142 -2.94 11.45 -0.22
C ILE A 142 -1.90 11.54 0.88
N ALA A 143 -0.62 11.60 0.51
CA ALA A 143 0.48 11.87 1.43
C ALA A 143 1.29 13.05 0.89
N VAL A 144 1.55 14.06 1.74
CA VAL A 144 2.31 15.26 1.37
C VAL A 144 3.48 15.45 2.31
N LYS A 145 4.68 15.61 1.75
CA LYS A 145 5.88 16.01 2.47
C LYS A 145 5.76 17.49 2.82
N ASP A 146 5.58 17.78 4.10
CA ASP A 146 5.34 19.13 4.59
C ASP A 146 6.02 19.34 5.95
N ARG A 147 7.00 20.24 5.99
CA ARG A 147 7.71 20.66 7.20
C ARG A 147 6.83 21.20 8.34
N ARG A 148 5.55 21.52 8.10
CA ARG A 148 4.61 21.90 9.17
C ARG A 148 4.19 20.72 10.04
N ALA A 149 4.31 19.49 9.54
CA ALA A 149 4.29 18.27 10.36
C ALA A 149 5.72 18.03 10.86
N ASP A 150 6.15 18.78 11.87
CA ASP A 150 7.54 18.90 12.32
C ASP A 150 8.16 17.61 12.89
N GLU A 151 7.33 16.76 13.50
CA GLU A 151 7.79 15.51 14.11
C GLU A 151 7.91 14.35 13.10
N THR A 152 7.03 14.28 12.09
CA THR A 152 6.99 13.17 11.10
C THR A 152 7.52 13.57 9.71
N GLY A 153 7.35 14.84 9.34
CA GLY A 153 7.63 15.41 8.03
C GLY A 153 6.57 15.12 6.96
N TRP A 154 5.46 14.47 7.33
CA TRP A 154 4.42 14.04 6.40
C TRP A 154 3.03 14.28 6.94
N VAL A 155 2.14 14.72 6.05
CA VAL A 155 0.70 14.78 6.29
C VAL A 155 0.03 13.72 5.43
N PHE A 156 -0.77 12.85 6.05
CA PHE A 156 -1.55 11.81 5.37
C PHE A 156 -3.03 12.18 5.44
N GLY A 157 -3.79 11.89 4.39
CA GLY A 157 -5.22 12.04 4.40
C GLY A 157 -5.90 11.05 3.47
N THR A 158 -7.15 10.74 3.76
CA THR A 158 -7.95 9.82 2.96
C THR A 158 -9.23 10.52 2.56
N PHE A 159 -9.59 10.40 1.29
CA PHE A 159 -10.90 10.71 0.76
C PHE A 159 -11.61 9.39 0.45
N ILE A 160 -12.92 9.37 0.60
CA ILE A 160 -13.76 8.22 0.25
C ILE A 160 -14.78 8.63 -0.79
N TRP A 161 -15.15 7.68 -1.65
CA TRP A 161 -16.35 7.86 -2.45
C TRP A 161 -17.58 7.77 -1.54
N ASN A 162 -18.41 8.81 -1.48
CA ASN A 162 -19.66 8.80 -0.73
C ASN A 162 -20.86 9.01 -1.65
N GLY A 163 -21.48 7.92 -2.08
CA GLY A 163 -22.66 7.90 -2.92
C GLY A 163 -23.97 8.13 -2.14
N PRO A 164 -25.08 8.45 -2.85
CA PRO A 164 -25.19 8.55 -4.32
C PRO A 164 -24.48 9.79 -4.89
N PRO A 165 -24.22 9.83 -6.22
CA PRO A 165 -23.57 10.96 -6.85
C PRO A 165 -24.23 12.30 -6.51
N THR A 166 -23.44 13.27 -6.11
CA THR A 166 -23.85 14.66 -5.90
C THR A 166 -23.14 15.47 -6.97
N GLY A 167 -23.86 16.23 -7.79
CA GLY A 167 -23.23 16.97 -8.88
C GLY A 167 -22.88 16.11 -10.10
N ASP A 168 -21.98 16.62 -10.93
CA ASP A 168 -21.59 16.02 -12.21
C ASP A 168 -20.08 15.72 -12.31
N GLN A 169 -19.29 16.06 -11.29
CA GLN A 169 -17.84 15.83 -11.23
C GLN A 169 -17.45 14.72 -10.25
N ILE A 170 -16.37 14.01 -10.56
CA ILE A 170 -15.84 12.93 -9.70
C ILE A 170 -15.47 13.43 -8.29
N PHE A 171 -15.02 14.68 -8.16
CA PHE A 171 -14.57 15.25 -6.89
C PHE A 171 -15.72 15.64 -5.96
N ASP A 172 -16.93 15.83 -6.50
CA ASP A 172 -18.09 16.23 -5.69
C ASP A 172 -18.49 15.14 -4.68
N ASN A 173 -18.16 13.88 -4.99
CA ASN A 173 -18.42 12.71 -4.14
C ASN A 173 -17.18 12.20 -3.40
N LEU A 174 -16.01 12.80 -3.61
CA LEU A 174 -14.83 12.49 -2.82
C LEU A 174 -14.87 13.32 -1.53
N VAL A 175 -15.36 12.70 -0.46
CA VAL A 175 -15.49 13.33 0.85
C VAL A 175 -14.23 13.07 1.67
N PRO A 176 -13.62 14.09 2.30
CA PRO A 176 -12.52 13.87 3.23
C PRO A 176 -12.99 12.99 4.38
N ALA A 177 -12.29 11.87 4.60
CA ALA A 177 -12.59 10.93 5.68
C ALA A 177 -11.67 11.15 6.88
N SER A 178 -10.38 11.40 6.62
CA SER A 178 -9.39 11.57 7.67
C SER A 178 -8.20 12.42 7.23
N LEU A 179 -7.50 13.00 8.21
CA LEU A 179 -6.24 13.73 8.06
C LEU A 179 -5.34 13.42 9.26
N GLN A 180 -4.04 13.26 9.04
CA GLN A 180 -3.04 12.91 10.04
C GLN A 180 -1.76 13.69 9.82
N TRP A 181 -1.18 14.23 10.90
CA TRP A 181 0.15 14.87 10.88
C TRP A 181 1.08 14.37 12.00
N GLY A 182 0.56 13.51 12.89
CA GLY A 182 1.29 12.80 13.92
C GLY A 182 0.51 11.58 14.42
N ASN A 183 1.07 10.85 15.37
CA ASN A 183 0.57 9.58 15.90
C ASN A 183 0.08 9.68 17.35
N ASP A 184 0.09 10.85 17.98
CA ASP A 184 -0.32 11.07 19.37
C ASP A 184 0.38 10.08 20.35
N PRO A 185 1.72 10.12 20.48
CA PRO A 185 2.45 9.22 21.35
C PRO A 185 2.01 9.38 22.81
N GLY A 186 1.80 8.25 23.51
CA GLY A 186 1.32 8.24 24.89
C GLY A 186 -0.17 8.54 25.07
N VAL A 187 -0.95 8.66 23.98
CA VAL A 187 -2.41 8.77 24.03
C VAL A 187 -3.04 7.39 23.84
N TYR A 188 -3.51 6.83 24.96
CA TYR A 188 -4.02 5.45 25.05
C TYR A 188 -5.53 5.32 24.85
N ASP A 189 -6.23 6.43 24.70
CA ASP A 189 -7.67 6.51 24.53
C ASP A 189 -8.03 7.32 23.27
N LYS A 190 -9.27 7.84 23.21
CA LYS A 190 -9.80 8.62 22.07
C LYS A 190 -9.43 10.11 22.12
N ALA A 191 -8.58 10.58 23.04
CA ALA A 191 -8.17 11.98 23.15
C ALA A 191 -7.11 12.39 22.10
N ILE A 192 -7.32 11.97 20.85
CA ILE A 192 -6.44 12.16 19.69
C ILE A 192 -6.44 13.62 19.25
N ARG A 193 -5.26 14.18 18.96
CA ARG A 193 -5.06 15.59 18.59
C ARG A 193 -4.27 15.77 17.29
N GLU A 194 -3.50 14.78 16.87
CA GLU A 194 -2.69 14.80 15.65
C GLU A 194 -3.36 14.09 14.48
N SER A 195 -4.64 13.75 14.65
CA SER A 195 -5.53 13.27 13.61
C SER A 195 -6.87 14.02 13.65
N TRP A 196 -7.51 14.12 12.49
CA TRP A 196 -8.90 14.50 12.32
C TRP A 196 -9.64 13.39 11.60
N ILE A 197 -10.83 13.04 12.10
CA ILE A 197 -11.77 12.13 11.45
C ILE A 197 -13.03 12.92 11.13
N ASN A 198 -13.59 12.72 9.95
CA ASN A 198 -14.86 13.33 9.60
C ASN A 198 -16.02 12.69 10.42
N PRO A 199 -16.68 13.46 11.30
CA PRO A 199 -17.75 12.93 12.14
C PRO A 199 -19.02 12.59 11.34
N THR A 200 -19.20 13.16 10.14
CA THR A 200 -20.39 12.86 9.32
C THR A 200 -20.35 11.46 8.69
N LEU A 201 -19.23 10.75 8.82
CA LEU A 201 -19.02 9.40 8.31
C LEU A 201 -19.17 8.33 9.40
N ASP A 202 -19.53 8.71 10.62
CA ASP A 202 -19.96 7.78 11.66
C ASP A 202 -21.25 7.06 11.25
N GLY A 203 -21.31 5.76 11.47
CA GLY A 203 -22.34 4.86 10.93
C GLY A 203 -22.22 4.58 9.42
N ILE A 204 -21.26 5.18 8.71
CA ILE A 204 -21.00 4.95 7.28
C ILE A 204 -19.70 4.17 7.08
N LEU A 205 -18.60 4.63 7.68
CA LEU A 205 -17.28 4.01 7.57
C LEU A 205 -16.80 3.33 8.85
N TYR A 206 -17.41 3.68 9.98
CA TYR A 206 -17.11 3.14 11.31
C TYR A 206 -18.34 3.32 12.21
N GLY A 207 -18.25 2.85 13.46
CA GLY A 207 -19.29 3.03 14.48
C GLY A 207 -20.05 1.75 14.85
N TRP A 208 -19.58 0.59 14.40
CA TRP A 208 -20.15 -0.72 14.74
C TRP A 208 -19.08 -1.66 15.33
N THR A 209 -19.47 -2.87 15.76
CA THR A 209 -18.61 -3.78 16.53
C THR A 209 -17.32 -4.14 15.80
N GLU A 210 -17.42 -4.52 14.53
CA GLU A 210 -16.29 -4.93 13.69
C GLU A 210 -15.41 -3.74 13.29
N ARG A 211 -15.99 -2.53 13.26
CA ARG A 211 -15.29 -1.28 12.90
C ARG A 211 -15.65 -0.14 13.85
N PRO A 212 -15.19 -0.17 15.12
CA PRO A 212 -15.59 0.81 16.13
C PRO A 212 -15.00 2.21 15.90
N PHE A 213 -13.99 2.29 15.04
CA PHE A 213 -13.30 3.50 14.61
C PHE A 213 -12.68 3.26 13.23
N LEU A 214 -12.26 4.34 12.56
CA LEU A 214 -11.64 4.23 11.23
C LEU A 214 -10.20 3.68 11.32
N GLY A 215 -9.40 4.19 12.27
CA GLY A 215 -8.10 3.66 12.67
C GLY A 215 -7.97 3.64 14.19
N PHE A 216 -6.93 2.99 14.70
CA PHE A 216 -6.81 2.64 16.12
C PHE A 216 -7.06 3.83 17.06
N ASN A 217 -7.98 3.65 18.02
CA ASN A 217 -8.44 4.69 18.95
C ASN A 217 -9.01 5.98 18.31
N GLY A 218 -9.37 5.95 17.03
CA GLY A 218 -9.86 7.12 16.29
C GLY A 218 -8.77 7.90 15.56
N ARG A 219 -7.56 7.34 15.40
CA ARG A 219 -6.53 7.91 14.52
C ARG A 219 -6.91 7.75 13.04
N ALA A 220 -6.33 8.61 12.20
CA ALA A 220 -6.62 8.64 10.77
C ALA A 220 -6.25 7.34 10.06
N ASN A 221 -7.17 6.87 9.22
CA ASN A 221 -7.01 5.70 8.35
C ASN A 221 -8.04 5.79 7.21
N GLY A 222 -8.02 4.82 6.30
CA GLY A 222 -9.10 4.56 5.34
C GLY A 222 -9.90 3.29 5.65
N PRO A 223 -11.10 3.12 5.05
CA PRO A 223 -11.92 1.90 5.23
C PRO A 223 -11.24 0.61 4.72
N ALA A 224 -10.34 0.69 3.73
CA ALA A 224 -9.58 -0.47 3.25
C ALA A 224 -8.44 -0.88 4.21
N ASP A 225 -8.03 0.02 5.09
CA ASP A 225 -6.83 -0.13 5.89
C ASP A 225 -7.08 -0.94 7.16
N ASN A 226 -5.99 -1.44 7.75
CA ASN A 226 -6.07 -2.24 8.96
C ASN A 226 -6.40 -1.36 10.17
N LEU A 227 -7.51 -1.67 10.84
CA LEU A 227 -8.02 -0.90 11.98
C LEU A 227 -7.08 -0.88 13.19
N ARG A 228 -6.14 -1.83 13.29
CA ARG A 228 -5.10 -1.86 14.35
C ARG A 228 -4.02 -0.79 14.15
N SER A 229 -4.05 -0.06 13.05
CA SER A 229 -3.03 0.94 12.70
C SER A 229 -3.68 2.29 12.37
N SER A 230 -2.84 3.21 11.90
CA SER A 230 -3.15 4.48 11.25
C SER A 230 -2.31 4.59 9.98
N CYS A 231 -2.62 5.55 9.10
CA CYS A 231 -1.83 5.78 7.89
C CYS A 231 -0.35 6.02 8.22
N LEU A 232 -0.06 6.93 9.17
CA LEU A 232 1.31 7.23 9.57
C LEU A 232 1.99 6.04 10.26
N SER A 233 1.37 5.38 11.24
CA SER A 233 2.00 4.25 11.93
C SER A 233 2.32 3.08 10.99
N CYS A 234 1.43 2.77 10.05
CA CYS A 234 1.66 1.75 9.02
C CYS A 234 2.83 2.11 8.10
N HIS A 235 2.87 3.35 7.62
CA HIS A 235 3.91 3.78 6.69
C HIS A 235 5.26 4.07 7.36
N ALA A 236 5.30 4.36 8.67
CA ALA A 236 6.54 4.59 9.43
C ALA A 236 7.49 3.39 9.37
N THR A 237 6.97 2.19 9.11
CA THR A 237 7.77 0.97 9.02
C THR A 237 8.50 0.81 7.69
N ALA A 238 8.36 1.74 6.74
CA ALA A 238 8.99 1.67 5.42
C ALA A 238 10.54 1.66 5.52
N ARG A 239 11.13 0.47 5.33
CA ARG A 239 12.58 0.24 5.35
C ARG A 239 12.93 -0.97 4.50
N THR A 240 14.19 -1.09 4.09
CA THR A 240 14.70 -2.33 3.48
C THR A 240 15.95 -2.85 4.22
N PRO A 241 16.06 -4.15 4.55
CA PRO A 241 14.95 -5.12 4.53
C PRO A 241 13.87 -4.73 5.56
N ALA A 242 12.65 -5.20 5.33
CA ALA A 242 11.54 -5.02 6.24
C ALA A 242 11.86 -5.58 7.64
N GLY A 243 11.45 -4.86 8.68
CA GLY A 243 11.63 -5.29 10.08
C GLY A 243 10.70 -6.45 10.46
N HIS A 244 10.95 -7.06 11.62
CA HIS A 244 10.18 -8.24 12.05
C HIS A 244 8.69 -7.95 12.31
N LEU A 245 8.34 -6.71 12.71
CA LEU A 245 6.95 -6.30 12.95
C LEU A 245 6.17 -6.00 11.67
N ARG A 246 6.83 -5.86 10.50
CA ARG A 246 6.18 -5.51 9.22
C ARG A 246 5.35 -4.21 9.36
N LEU A 247 4.12 -4.17 8.83
CA LEU A 247 3.29 -2.96 8.72
C LEU A 247 2.35 -2.73 9.91
N VAL A 248 2.01 -3.80 10.64
CA VAL A 248 1.06 -3.79 11.77
C VAL A 248 1.24 -5.07 12.58
N ASP A 249 0.95 -5.02 13.88
CA ASP A 249 0.94 -6.21 14.72
C ASP A 249 -0.30 -7.07 14.44
N GLY A 250 -0.10 -8.14 13.68
CA GLY A 250 -1.12 -9.15 13.42
C GLY A 250 -1.55 -9.96 14.64
N ARG A 251 -0.87 -9.81 15.79
CA ARG A 251 -1.19 -10.55 17.02
C ARG A 251 -2.14 -9.80 17.95
N PHE A 252 -2.29 -8.50 17.76
CA PHE A 252 -3.18 -7.69 18.60
C PHE A 252 -4.65 -8.01 18.28
N ASP A 253 -5.30 -8.78 19.13
CA ASP A 253 -6.69 -9.19 18.96
C ASP A 253 -7.63 -8.04 19.35
N MET A 254 -8.39 -7.54 18.39
CA MET A 254 -9.30 -6.41 18.59
C MET A 254 -10.49 -6.73 19.49
N ASP A 255 -10.87 -7.99 19.64
CA ASP A 255 -11.99 -8.41 20.49
C ASP A 255 -11.56 -8.61 21.95
N SER A 256 -10.35 -9.14 22.17
CA SER A 256 -9.85 -9.51 23.49
C SER A 256 -8.80 -8.55 24.04
N ASP A 257 -7.78 -8.18 23.26
CA ASP A 257 -6.67 -7.35 23.72
C ASP A 257 -7.06 -5.88 23.88
N TYR A 258 -7.99 -5.39 23.05
CA TYR A 258 -8.47 -4.01 23.15
C TYR A 258 -9.20 -3.70 24.47
N LYS A 259 -9.66 -4.74 25.18
CA LYS A 259 -10.31 -4.61 26.50
C LYS A 259 -9.30 -4.56 27.65
N ASP A 260 -8.02 -4.81 27.39
CA ASP A 260 -6.93 -4.79 28.37
C ASP A 260 -6.11 -3.50 28.22
N PRO A 261 -6.20 -2.55 29.17
CA PRO A 261 -5.47 -1.29 29.10
C PRO A 261 -3.95 -1.46 28.98
N ALA A 262 -3.37 -2.51 29.55
CA ALA A 262 -1.93 -2.75 29.45
C ALA A 262 -1.51 -3.17 28.05
N LYS A 263 -2.34 -3.98 27.37
CA LYS A 263 -2.10 -4.37 25.98
C LYS A 263 -2.31 -3.21 25.02
N VAL A 264 -3.35 -2.40 25.23
CA VAL A 264 -3.57 -1.16 24.48
C VAL A 264 -2.38 -0.23 24.63
N ALA A 265 -1.88 -0.02 25.86
CA ALA A 265 -0.70 0.81 26.09
C ALA A 265 0.54 0.28 25.36
N ALA A 266 0.82 -1.02 25.44
CA ALA A 266 1.94 -1.64 24.73
C ALA A 266 1.83 -1.50 23.20
N HIS A 267 0.62 -1.65 22.65
CA HIS A 267 0.37 -1.46 21.22
C HIS A 267 0.58 0.01 20.81
N VAL A 268 0.06 0.94 21.61
CA VAL A 268 0.26 2.39 21.40
C VAL A 268 1.73 2.76 21.44
N ASP A 269 2.45 2.34 22.49
CA ASP A 269 3.87 2.64 22.69
C ASP A 269 4.74 2.06 21.56
N THR A 270 4.33 0.94 20.97
CA THR A 270 5.05 0.32 19.85
C THR A 270 4.81 1.05 18.54
N TRP A 271 3.54 1.28 18.17
CA TRP A 271 3.17 1.65 16.80
C TRP A 271 2.97 3.15 16.59
N PHE A 272 2.58 3.87 17.63
CA PHE A 272 2.08 5.23 17.50
C PHE A 272 3.11 6.23 18.01
N GLN A 273 4.30 6.15 17.41
CA GLN A 273 5.41 7.05 17.65
C GLN A 273 5.51 8.07 16.51
N ASN A 274 5.90 9.31 16.84
CA ASN A 274 6.24 10.30 15.83
C ASN A 274 7.70 10.11 15.38
N ILE A 275 7.85 9.46 14.23
CA ILE A 275 9.15 9.09 13.67
C ILE A 275 9.40 9.90 12.41
N ARG A 276 10.54 10.58 12.31
CA ARG A 276 10.89 11.23 11.05
C ARG A 276 11.13 10.18 9.97
N GLY A 277 10.72 10.44 8.73
CA GLY A 277 10.86 9.43 7.67
C GLY A 277 12.31 9.06 7.30
N ASN A 278 13.30 9.84 7.72
CA ASN A 278 14.72 9.50 7.63
C ASN A 278 15.25 8.69 8.83
N ALA A 279 14.38 8.25 9.73
CA ALA A 279 14.68 7.40 10.87
C ALA A 279 14.01 6.02 10.71
N LEU A 280 14.49 5.03 11.47
CA LEU A 280 13.96 3.68 11.45
C LEU A 280 12.89 3.52 12.54
N PHE A 281 11.78 2.87 12.20
CA PHE A 281 10.76 2.44 13.17
C PHE A 281 11.33 1.52 14.24
N LEU A 282 12.18 0.57 13.84
CA LEU A 282 12.91 -0.35 14.73
C LEU A 282 14.41 -0.04 14.64
N PRO A 283 14.92 0.94 15.41
CA PRO A 283 16.31 1.39 15.29
C PRO A 283 17.34 0.35 15.76
N ASN A 284 16.91 -0.63 16.56
CA ASN A 284 17.76 -1.70 17.07
C ASN A 284 17.90 -2.88 16.09
N GLU A 285 17.23 -2.84 14.94
CA GLU A 285 17.31 -3.89 13.91
C GLU A 285 18.11 -3.43 12.69
N PRO A 286 19.01 -4.27 12.15
CA PRO A 286 19.84 -3.92 11.01
C PRO A 286 19.00 -3.62 9.77
N ALA A 287 19.09 -2.38 9.27
CA ALA A 287 18.44 -1.93 8.04
C ALA A 287 19.51 -1.44 7.06
N ARG A 288 19.29 -1.68 5.77
CA ARG A 288 20.09 -1.03 4.74
C ARG A 288 19.59 0.38 4.44
N ALA A 289 18.28 0.60 4.48
CA ALA A 289 17.72 1.94 4.30
C ALA A 289 16.40 2.18 5.05
N SER A 290 16.19 3.40 5.56
CA SER A 290 14.84 3.93 5.81
C SER A 290 14.29 4.53 4.51
N LEU A 291 12.99 4.41 4.27
CA LEU A 291 12.37 4.70 2.96
C LEU A 291 11.39 5.88 3.00
N ASP A 292 11.48 6.75 4.02
CA ASP A 292 10.71 7.99 4.15
C ASP A 292 9.22 7.79 3.90
N TYR A 293 8.63 6.86 4.67
CA TYR A 293 7.23 6.47 4.61
C TYR A 293 6.77 5.80 3.29
N SER A 294 7.67 5.52 2.33
CA SER A 294 7.30 4.92 1.05
C SER A 294 7.29 3.38 1.10
N LEU A 295 6.12 2.81 1.35
CA LEU A 295 5.87 1.38 1.16
C LEU A 295 5.93 0.95 -0.31
N GLN A 296 5.82 1.89 -1.26
CA GLN A 296 6.05 1.62 -2.69
C GLN A 296 7.53 1.33 -2.95
N LEU A 297 8.46 2.09 -2.35
CA LEU A 297 9.89 1.80 -2.45
C LEU A 297 10.25 0.47 -1.78
N ASP A 298 9.67 0.18 -0.62
CA ASP A 298 9.88 -1.09 0.09
C ASP A 298 9.46 -2.27 -0.81
N ASN A 299 8.23 -2.23 -1.32
CA ASN A 299 7.71 -3.25 -2.23
C ASN A 299 8.51 -3.35 -3.53
N ALA A 300 8.92 -2.23 -4.13
CA ALA A 300 9.72 -2.23 -5.36
C ALA A 300 11.07 -2.94 -5.17
N ILE A 301 11.77 -2.66 -4.06
CA ILE A 301 13.05 -3.29 -3.73
C ILE A 301 12.85 -4.78 -3.43
N PHE A 302 11.83 -5.13 -2.64
CA PHE A 302 11.49 -6.52 -2.36
C PHE A 302 11.19 -7.30 -3.65
N ARG A 303 10.41 -6.72 -4.56
CA ARG A 303 10.02 -7.31 -5.86
C ARG A 303 11.21 -7.49 -6.79
N LEU A 304 12.08 -6.51 -6.90
CA LEU A 304 13.37 -6.60 -7.61
C LEU A 304 14.23 -7.75 -7.08
N CYS A 305 14.45 -7.79 -5.76
CA CYS A 305 15.31 -8.81 -5.17
C CYS A 305 14.69 -10.21 -5.21
N THR A 306 13.36 -10.31 -5.18
CA THR A 306 12.66 -11.57 -5.44
C THR A 306 12.88 -12.03 -6.87
N ALA A 307 12.72 -11.15 -7.86
CA ALA A 307 12.99 -11.47 -9.27
C ALA A 307 14.45 -11.91 -9.50
N CYS A 308 15.40 -11.32 -8.77
CA CYS A 308 16.80 -11.77 -8.78
C CYS A 308 16.95 -13.18 -8.20
N LEU A 309 16.32 -13.45 -7.05
CA LEU A 309 16.44 -14.72 -6.36
C LEU A 309 15.83 -15.88 -7.16
N THR A 310 14.72 -15.62 -7.86
CA THR A 310 14.01 -16.62 -8.68
C THR A 310 14.61 -16.80 -10.08
N GLY A 311 15.58 -15.95 -10.46
CA GLY A 311 16.25 -16.00 -11.77
C GLY A 311 15.47 -15.34 -12.92
N ASP A 312 14.39 -14.62 -12.61
CA ASP A 312 13.62 -13.86 -13.60
C ASP A 312 14.29 -12.53 -13.98
N LEU A 313 15.14 -12.00 -13.09
CA LEU A 313 16.07 -10.91 -13.38
C LEU A 313 17.42 -11.49 -13.84
N LYS A 314 17.83 -11.15 -15.06
CA LYS A 314 19.11 -11.58 -15.65
C LYS A 314 20.20 -10.54 -15.41
N GLY A 315 21.44 -11.00 -15.26
CA GLY A 315 22.61 -10.14 -15.10
C GLY A 315 23.26 -10.28 -13.72
N ALA A 316 24.03 -9.28 -13.32
CA ALA A 316 24.60 -9.23 -11.98
C ALA A 316 23.48 -9.02 -10.94
N THR A 317 23.59 -9.68 -9.78
CA THR A 317 22.70 -9.43 -8.64
C THR A 317 22.77 -7.94 -8.27
N PRO A 318 21.66 -7.21 -8.14
CA PRO A 318 21.68 -5.79 -7.77
C PRO A 318 22.41 -5.57 -6.44
N LYS A 319 23.17 -4.47 -6.30
CA LYS A 319 23.91 -4.13 -5.09
C LYS A 319 22.99 -4.11 -3.87
N ILE A 320 21.81 -3.49 -3.98
CA ILE A 320 20.85 -3.43 -2.87
C ILE A 320 20.47 -4.85 -2.40
N CYS A 321 20.27 -5.80 -3.32
CA CYS A 321 19.93 -7.18 -2.99
C CYS A 321 21.09 -7.88 -2.27
N ARG A 322 22.34 -7.68 -2.73
CA ARG A 322 23.53 -8.20 -2.03
C ARG A 322 23.66 -7.62 -0.62
N ASP A 323 23.47 -6.30 -0.49
CA ASP A 323 23.60 -5.57 0.79
C ASP A 323 22.59 -6.06 1.84
N ILE A 324 21.39 -6.46 1.42
CA ILE A 324 20.34 -6.98 2.33
C ILE A 324 20.39 -8.53 2.49
N GLY A 325 21.41 -9.19 1.94
CA GLY A 325 21.62 -10.63 2.10
C GLY A 325 20.88 -11.54 1.10
N PHE A 326 20.31 -11.00 0.03
CA PHE A 326 19.77 -11.80 -1.07
C PHE A 326 20.92 -12.25 -1.97
N GLN A 327 21.56 -13.36 -1.62
CA GLN A 327 22.60 -14.00 -2.43
C GLN A 327 22.01 -15.17 -3.23
N SER A 328 22.41 -15.27 -4.50
CA SER A 328 21.96 -16.31 -5.42
C SER A 328 22.65 -17.65 -5.12
N THR A 329 21.90 -18.63 -4.62
CA THR A 329 22.20 -20.04 -4.87
C THR A 329 21.06 -20.58 -5.74
N VAL A 330 21.32 -20.78 -7.03
CA VAL A 330 20.32 -21.31 -7.96
C VAL A 330 20.66 -22.76 -8.29
N ASP A 331 19.81 -23.67 -7.83
CA ASP A 331 19.53 -24.93 -8.51
C ASP A 331 18.00 -25.04 -8.67
N LYS A 332 17.56 -24.88 -9.92
CA LYS A 332 16.21 -25.09 -10.50
C LYS A 332 15.18 -23.95 -10.41
N VAL A 333 14.56 -23.72 -11.56
CA VAL A 333 13.80 -22.52 -11.98
C VAL A 333 12.32 -22.85 -12.18
N VAL A 334 11.41 -21.96 -11.74
CA VAL A 334 10.04 -21.84 -12.25
C VAL A 334 9.88 -20.42 -12.79
N LYS A 335 9.47 -20.30 -14.06
CA LYS A 335 9.37 -19.03 -14.80
C LYS A 335 8.07 -18.30 -14.48
N LEU A 336 8.16 -17.03 -14.06
CA LEU A 336 7.08 -16.05 -14.19
C LEU A 336 7.60 -14.78 -14.89
N THR A 337 6.69 -13.91 -15.28
CA THR A 337 6.86 -12.82 -16.27
C THR A 337 8.12 -11.96 -16.06
N ARG A 338 8.86 -11.82 -17.15
CA ARG A 338 10.19 -11.21 -17.30
C ARG A 338 10.17 -9.72 -16.93
N ALA A 339 10.88 -9.33 -15.87
CA ALA A 339 11.43 -7.97 -15.80
C ALA A 339 12.58 -7.89 -16.82
N MET A 340 12.39 -7.12 -17.89
CA MET A 340 13.35 -7.07 -19.00
C MET A 340 14.54 -6.16 -18.67
N CYS A 341 15.48 -6.68 -17.90
CA CYS A 341 16.81 -6.12 -17.70
C CYS A 341 17.82 -6.90 -18.56
N THR A 342 17.71 -6.82 -19.89
CA THR A 342 18.65 -7.51 -20.79
C THR A 342 19.71 -6.61 -21.41
N ASP A 343 19.67 -5.32 -21.14
CA ASP A 343 20.63 -4.30 -21.57
C ASP A 343 20.43 -3.01 -20.75
N ALA A 344 21.47 -2.20 -20.61
CA ALA A 344 21.47 -0.91 -19.91
C ALA A 344 20.57 0.16 -20.59
N SER A 345 19.82 -0.21 -21.62
CA SER A 345 18.93 0.68 -22.39
C SER A 345 17.45 0.30 -22.31
N SER A 346 17.03 -0.45 -21.29
CA SER A 346 15.69 -1.06 -21.22
C SER A 346 14.53 -0.12 -20.84
N ALA A 347 14.75 1.19 -20.73
CA ALA A 347 13.70 2.21 -20.52
C ALA A 347 12.64 2.31 -21.66
N ALA A 348 12.76 1.51 -22.72
CA ALA A 348 11.84 1.56 -23.85
C ALA A 348 11.50 0.16 -24.38
N ARG A 349 10.56 -0.56 -23.74
CA ARG A 349 9.60 -1.49 -24.39
C ARG A 349 8.76 -2.26 -23.35
N MET A 350 7.56 -1.77 -23.06
CA MET A 350 6.45 -2.63 -22.63
C MET A 350 5.69 -3.09 -23.87
N LYS A 351 5.77 -4.39 -24.21
CA LYS A 351 4.79 -5.06 -25.08
C LYS A 351 4.28 -6.31 -24.37
N ALA A 352 2.97 -6.35 -24.14
CA ALA A 352 2.28 -7.49 -23.58
C ALA A 352 2.29 -8.68 -24.55
N THR A 353 2.50 -9.90 -24.06
CA THR A 353 2.22 -11.13 -24.82
C THR A 353 1.82 -12.25 -23.84
N PRO A 354 0.75 -13.01 -24.09
CA PRO A 354 0.22 -14.00 -23.16
C PRO A 354 0.97 -15.34 -23.29
N PHE A 355 0.97 -16.23 -22.28
CA PHE A 355 0.76 -17.69 -22.44
C PHE A 355 0.87 -18.49 -21.12
N ALA A 356 0.34 -19.72 -21.23
CA ALA A 356 -0.22 -20.63 -20.23
C ALA A 356 0.72 -21.63 -19.54
N GLY A 357 0.29 -22.13 -18.35
CA GLY A 357 0.45 -23.54 -17.94
C GLY A 357 1.27 -23.83 -16.66
N PHE A 358 0.57 -24.34 -15.61
CA PHE A 358 0.90 -25.37 -14.57
C PHE A 358 2.36 -25.58 -14.08
N ARG A 359 2.71 -25.91 -12.82
CA ARG A 359 2.01 -26.22 -11.54
C ARG A 359 3.01 -26.16 -10.35
N SER A 360 2.51 -25.75 -9.19
CA SER A 360 2.79 -26.09 -7.77
C SER A 360 4.16 -26.61 -7.29
N GLU A 361 4.83 -25.81 -6.45
CA GLU A 361 5.38 -26.20 -5.10
C GLU A 361 6.07 -25.04 -4.33
N PHE A 362 5.91 -23.78 -4.75
CA PHE A 362 6.54 -22.60 -4.10
C PHE A 362 5.58 -21.75 -3.23
N GLU A 363 4.36 -22.24 -2.99
CA GLU A 363 3.24 -21.53 -2.33
C GLU A 363 3.50 -21.15 -0.85
N ALA A 364 4.57 -21.64 -0.22
CA ALA A 364 4.83 -21.39 1.21
C ALA A 364 5.82 -20.24 1.50
N LEU A 365 6.54 -19.72 0.50
CA LEU A 365 7.64 -18.74 0.70
C LEU A 365 7.41 -17.37 0.05
N THR A 366 6.32 -17.22 -0.72
CA THR A 366 5.97 -15.97 -1.42
C THR A 366 4.70 -15.30 -0.88
N THR A 367 4.06 -15.93 0.12
CA THR A 367 3.02 -15.28 0.91
C THR A 367 3.65 -14.35 1.93
N ALA A 368 3.98 -13.14 1.51
CA ALA A 368 3.60 -12.01 2.35
C ALA A 368 2.07 -11.92 2.30
N ALA A 369 1.40 -12.92 2.89
CA ALA A 369 0.03 -12.71 3.30
C ALA A 369 0.12 -11.56 4.31
N PRO A 370 -0.56 -10.41 4.08
CA PRO A 370 -0.77 -9.48 5.18
C PRO A 370 -1.32 -10.32 6.33
N ALA A 371 -0.85 -10.05 7.56
CA ALA A 371 -1.30 -10.81 8.71
C ALA A 371 -2.83 -10.87 8.67
N ARG A 372 -3.37 -12.10 8.58
CA ARG A 372 -4.78 -12.30 8.91
C ARG A 372 -4.97 -11.81 10.33
N GLN A 373 -6.10 -11.16 10.55
CA GLN A 373 -6.51 -10.67 11.86
C GLN A 373 -6.23 -11.68 12.98
#